data_AF-A0A420TRU7-F1
#
_entry.id   AF-A0A420TRU7-F1
#
_cell.length_a   1.000
_cell.length_b   1.000
_cell.length_c   1.000
_cell.angle_alpha   90.00
_cell.angle_beta   90.00
_cell.angle_gamma   90.00
#
_symmetry.space_group_name_H-M   'P 1'
#
loop_
_entity.id
_entity.type
_entity.pdbx_description
1 polymer ?
#
loop_
_entity_poly.entity_id
_entity_poly.type
_entity_poly.pdbx_seq_one_letter_code
_entity_poly.pdbx_strand_id
1 'polypeptide(L)'
;MAASTSPDPPLFEPGTRSKISRYAMRYAKQHPGDFLSYLRRVWPEQRGRLVENPGCLSFLGGLKVLLENGETRKIDRTWIPLPELRRLRGRYLLPGEKASFPRLDPPLPEDGTLGEWEFLPQLGCQTASDLRFWVNTLLDVKFNAKYRITSPQRVKDLYLLLCEVYLEAMDGNEGERKVANCIRYNFTRGSLLLQSQGWSNPDLSFRYGPQGMYSKKCSMPLPAEWNATPSESDLIAKFYKEVLLLEDVTR
;
A
#
# COMPACT_ATOMS: atom_id res chain seq x y z
N MET A 1 -25.79 -7.05 24.58
CA MET A 1 -24.40 -7.48 24.89
C MET A 1 -23.74 -6.35 25.67
N ALA A 2 -23.22 -6.65 26.86
CA ALA A 2 -22.74 -5.64 27.81
C ALA A 2 -21.47 -4.96 27.29
N ALA A 3 -21.50 -3.63 27.19
CA ALA A 3 -20.31 -2.82 26.96
C ALA A 3 -19.43 -2.91 28.22
N SER A 4 -18.27 -3.56 28.09
CA SER A 4 -17.24 -3.54 29.12
C SER A 4 -16.71 -2.10 29.23
N THR A 5 -17.21 -1.36 30.22
CA THR A 5 -16.75 0.00 30.58
C THR A 5 -15.45 -0.08 31.38
N SER A 6 -14.38 -0.57 30.75
CA SER A 6 -13.05 -0.15 31.19
C SER A 6 -12.85 1.27 30.68
N PRO A 7 -12.42 2.22 31.52
CA PRO A 7 -12.07 3.55 31.02
C PRO A 7 -10.99 3.41 29.93
N ASP A 8 -11.13 4.21 28.87
CA ASP A 8 -10.15 4.26 27.80
C ASP A 8 -8.76 4.59 28.39
N PRO A 9 -7.68 3.89 27.97
CA PRO A 9 -6.36 4.18 28.49
C PRO A 9 -5.98 5.63 28.17
N PRO A 10 -5.26 6.36 29.05
CA PRO A 10 -4.88 7.73 28.79
C PRO A 10 -3.95 7.80 27.57
N LEU A 11 -4.20 8.73 26.64
CA LEU A 11 -3.37 8.86 25.43
C LEU A 11 -1.95 9.32 25.75
N PHE A 12 -1.80 10.20 26.74
CA PHE A 12 -0.52 10.76 27.19
C PHE A 12 -0.11 10.20 28.55
N GLU A 13 1.20 10.12 28.80
CA GLU A 13 1.70 9.79 30.14
C GLU A 13 1.23 10.85 31.17
N PRO A 14 0.67 10.43 32.32
CA PRO A 14 0.27 11.36 33.37
C PRO A 14 1.40 12.32 33.76
N GLY A 15 1.08 13.60 33.90
CA GLY A 15 2.06 14.65 34.23
C GLY A 15 2.97 15.09 33.08
N THR A 16 2.90 14.47 31.90
CA THR A 16 3.68 14.90 30.71
C THR A 16 2.78 15.52 29.66
N ARG A 17 3.31 16.49 28.90
CA ARG A 17 2.58 17.13 27.76
C ARG A 17 2.91 16.53 26.39
N SER A 18 4.02 15.81 26.27
CA SER A 18 4.65 15.49 24.98
C SER A 18 5.01 14.01 24.80
N LYS A 19 4.47 13.12 25.65
CA LYS A 19 4.79 11.70 25.63
C LYS A 19 3.52 10.85 25.55
N ILE A 20 3.40 10.05 24.50
CA ILE A 20 2.34 9.04 24.37
C ILE A 20 2.49 7.99 25.47
N SER A 21 1.38 7.62 26.11
CA SER A 21 1.39 6.72 27.25
C SER A 21 1.73 5.28 26.84
N ARG A 22 2.42 4.58 27.72
CA ARG A 22 2.67 3.14 27.60
C ARG A 22 1.37 2.32 27.56
N TYR A 23 0.29 2.83 28.16
CA TYR A 23 -1.01 2.17 28.17
C TYR A 23 -1.68 2.26 26.81
N ALA A 24 -1.67 3.43 26.18
CA ALA A 24 -2.16 3.62 24.81
C ALA A 24 -1.34 2.79 23.80
N MET A 25 0.00 2.74 23.97
CA MET A 25 0.87 1.89 23.15
C MET A 25 0.55 0.40 23.31
N ARG A 26 0.34 -0.05 24.55
CA ARG A 26 -0.03 -1.45 24.83
C ARG A 26 -1.38 -1.78 24.23
N TYR A 27 -2.35 -0.88 24.35
CA TYR A 27 -3.68 -1.03 23.76
C TYR A 27 -3.60 -1.14 22.24
N ALA A 28 -2.86 -0.25 21.55
CA ALA A 28 -2.65 -0.32 20.10
C ALA A 28 -2.07 -1.67 19.64
N LYS A 29 -1.14 -2.23 20.43
CA LYS A 29 -0.52 -3.52 20.14
C LYS A 29 -1.45 -4.71 20.37
N GLN A 30 -2.28 -4.67 21.41
CA GLN A 30 -3.19 -5.75 21.79
C GLN A 30 -4.50 -5.73 20.98
N HIS A 31 -4.94 -4.54 20.57
CA HIS A 31 -6.23 -4.30 19.92
C HIS A 31 -6.08 -3.45 18.65
N PRO A 32 -5.31 -3.90 17.63
CA PRO A 32 -5.08 -3.13 16.41
C PRO A 32 -6.37 -2.86 15.60
N GLY A 33 -7.42 -3.68 15.80
CA GLY A 33 -8.74 -3.48 15.20
C GLY A 33 -9.56 -2.35 15.84
N ASP A 34 -9.33 -2.08 17.12
CA ASP A 34 -10.11 -1.10 17.89
C ASP A 34 -9.33 0.21 18.10
N PHE A 35 -8.07 0.27 17.67
CA PHE A 35 -7.20 1.40 17.97
C PHE A 35 -7.65 2.71 17.29
N LEU A 36 -8.12 2.65 16.04
CA LEU A 36 -8.66 3.84 15.38
C LEU A 36 -9.95 4.33 16.06
N SER A 37 -10.81 3.42 16.49
CA SER A 37 -12.03 3.75 17.25
C SER A 37 -11.69 4.34 18.63
N TYR A 38 -10.64 3.85 19.28
CA TYR A 38 -10.09 4.46 20.50
C TYR A 38 -9.60 5.88 20.24
N LEU A 39 -8.77 6.09 19.20
CA LEU A 39 -8.28 7.43 18.84
C LEU A 39 -9.43 8.38 18.54
N ARG A 40 -10.46 7.94 17.80
CA ARG A 40 -11.67 8.72 17.52
C ARG A 40 -12.35 9.23 18.79
N ARG A 41 -12.48 8.40 19.82
CA ARG A 41 -13.11 8.78 21.09
C ARG A 41 -12.30 9.81 21.88
N VAL A 42 -10.98 9.62 21.96
CA VAL A 42 -10.12 10.51 22.76
C VAL A 42 -9.66 11.76 21.99
N TRP A 43 -9.84 11.78 20.66
CA TRP A 43 -9.32 12.86 19.81
C TRP A 43 -9.83 14.26 20.20
N PRO A 44 -11.15 14.50 20.43
CA PRO A 44 -11.65 15.85 20.69
C PRO A 44 -10.98 16.51 21.90
N GLU A 45 -10.71 15.74 22.95
CA GLU A 45 -10.08 16.22 24.18
C GLU A 45 -8.56 16.40 24.02
N GLN A 46 -7.93 15.57 23.19
CA GLN A 46 -6.46 15.49 23.10
C GLN A 46 -5.88 16.24 21.90
N ARG A 47 -6.72 16.70 20.96
CA ARG A 47 -6.31 17.33 19.69
C ARG A 47 -5.34 18.49 19.90
N GLY A 48 -5.67 19.44 20.77
CA GLY A 48 -4.82 20.62 21.00
C GLY A 48 -3.40 20.22 21.40
N ARG A 49 -3.29 19.24 22.30
CA ARG A 49 -2.02 18.70 22.79
C ARG A 49 -1.24 17.96 21.71
N LEU A 50 -1.92 17.21 20.84
CA LEU A 50 -1.29 16.50 19.73
C LEU A 50 -0.76 17.46 18.66
N VAL A 51 -1.52 18.51 18.34
CA VAL A 51 -1.11 19.54 17.37
C VAL A 51 0.14 20.30 17.86
N GLU A 52 0.22 20.59 19.16
CA GLU A 52 1.41 21.18 19.78
C GLU A 52 2.64 20.25 19.79
N ASN A 53 2.46 18.94 19.54
CA ASN A 53 3.50 17.94 19.62
C ASN A 53 3.57 17.09 18.33
N PRO A 54 4.14 17.60 17.23
CA PRO A 54 4.24 16.86 15.96
C PRO A 54 4.95 15.50 16.08
N GLY A 55 5.90 15.37 17.02
CA GLY A 55 6.55 14.08 17.31
C GLY A 55 5.56 13.02 17.83
N CYS A 56 4.55 13.42 18.60
CA CYS A 56 3.48 12.53 19.04
C CYS A 56 2.58 12.11 17.87
N LEU A 57 2.23 13.03 16.97
CA LEU A 57 1.47 12.70 15.75
C LEU A 57 2.21 11.70 14.87
N SER A 58 3.50 11.96 14.59
CA SER A 58 4.34 11.04 13.82
C SER A 58 4.47 9.68 14.49
N PHE A 59 4.63 9.66 15.83
CA PHE A 59 4.68 8.41 16.59
C PHE A 59 3.37 7.62 16.49
N LEU A 60 2.21 8.27 16.67
CA LEU A 60 0.90 7.63 16.53
C LEU A 60 0.67 7.13 15.10
N GLY A 61 1.05 7.92 14.08
CA GLY A 61 1.04 7.50 12.68
C GLY A 61 1.87 6.23 12.43
N GLY A 62 2.95 6.05 13.18
CA GLY A 62 3.81 4.87 13.12
C GLY A 62 3.22 3.59 13.74
N LEU A 63 2.08 3.67 14.44
CA LEU A 63 1.41 2.53 15.06
C LEU A 63 0.58 1.73 14.04
N LYS A 64 0.48 0.42 14.26
CA LYS A 64 -0.23 -0.49 13.35
C LYS A 64 -1.72 -0.55 13.66
N VAL A 65 -2.53 -0.61 12.61
CA VAL A 65 -3.99 -0.77 12.64
C VAL A 65 -4.41 -1.93 11.74
N LEU A 66 -5.58 -2.51 12.03
CA LEU A 66 -6.18 -3.56 11.21
C LEU A 66 -6.75 -2.97 9.91
N LEU A 67 -6.49 -3.65 8.81
CA LEU A 67 -7.03 -3.32 7.50
C LEU A 67 -8.24 -4.22 7.16
N GLU A 68 -9.04 -3.81 6.18
CA GLU A 68 -10.20 -4.57 5.68
C GLU A 68 -9.82 -5.95 5.15
N ASN A 69 -8.62 -6.08 4.57
CA ASN A 69 -8.08 -7.36 4.09
C ASN A 69 -7.59 -8.29 5.22
N GLY A 70 -7.60 -7.85 6.49
CA GLY A 70 -7.16 -8.60 7.66
C GLY A 70 -5.68 -8.45 8.01
N GLU A 71 -4.88 -7.77 7.18
CA GLU A 71 -3.50 -7.44 7.52
C GLU A 71 -3.42 -6.29 8.53
N THR A 72 -2.23 -6.10 9.11
CA THR A 72 -1.94 -4.91 9.92
C THR A 72 -0.90 -4.02 9.24
N ARG A 73 -1.13 -2.71 9.25
CA ARG A 73 -0.23 -1.73 8.63
C ARG A 73 -0.16 -0.46 9.47
N LYS A 74 0.96 0.25 9.39
CA LYS A 74 1.12 1.54 10.06
C LYS A 74 0.13 2.55 9.50
N ILE A 75 -0.45 3.40 10.33
CA ILE A 75 -1.44 4.42 9.92
C ILE A 75 -0.84 5.33 8.84
N ASP A 76 0.40 5.76 9.02
CA ASP A 76 1.16 6.61 8.09
C ASP A 76 1.50 5.94 6.73
N ARG A 77 1.11 4.67 6.53
CA ARG A 77 1.29 3.90 5.30
C ARG A 77 -0.02 3.34 4.78
N THR A 78 -1.13 4.01 5.10
CA THR A 78 -2.47 3.63 4.68
C THR A 78 -3.17 4.78 4.00
N TRP A 79 -4.17 4.46 3.20
CA TRP A 79 -5.04 5.43 2.53
C TRP A 79 -6.38 5.45 3.22
N ILE A 80 -6.96 6.63 3.36
CA ILE A 80 -8.33 6.77 3.85
C ILE A 80 -9.26 6.13 2.81
N PRO A 81 -10.27 5.33 3.20
CA PRO A 81 -11.20 4.67 2.27
C PRO A 81 -12.22 5.65 1.65
N LEU A 82 -11.75 6.74 1.08
CA LEU A 82 -12.55 7.73 0.36
C LEU A 82 -13.25 7.06 -0.85
N PRO A 83 -14.48 7.49 -1.22
CA PRO A 83 -15.23 6.90 -2.33
C PRO A 83 -14.42 6.79 -3.62
N GLU A 84 -13.69 7.84 -3.97
CA GLU A 84 -12.85 7.84 -5.18
C GLU A 84 -11.70 6.82 -5.09
N LEU A 85 -11.02 6.72 -3.96
CA LEU A 85 -9.94 5.73 -3.79
C LEU A 85 -10.48 4.29 -3.79
N ARG A 86 -11.66 4.06 -3.19
CA ARG A 86 -12.34 2.76 -3.29
C ARG A 86 -12.67 2.42 -4.74
N ARG A 87 -13.21 3.39 -5.49
CA ARG A 87 -13.55 3.23 -6.90
C ARG A 87 -12.31 2.90 -7.74
N LEU A 88 -11.22 3.64 -7.56
CA LEU A 88 -9.96 3.44 -8.28
C LEU A 88 -9.36 2.05 -8.01
N ARG A 89 -9.27 1.64 -6.74
CA ARG A 89 -8.75 0.31 -6.37
C ARG A 89 -9.71 -0.80 -6.81
N GLY A 90 -11.01 -0.57 -6.69
CA GLY A 90 -12.07 -1.50 -7.09
C GLY A 90 -12.06 -1.87 -8.57
N ARG A 91 -11.49 -1.04 -9.45
CA ARG A 91 -11.27 -1.39 -10.88
C ARG A 91 -10.38 -2.62 -11.07
N TYR A 92 -9.48 -2.88 -10.13
CA TYR A 92 -8.47 -3.94 -10.25
C TYR A 92 -8.75 -5.14 -9.33
N LEU A 93 -9.69 -5.01 -8.41
CA LEU A 93 -10.09 -6.07 -7.49
C LEU A 93 -11.35 -6.77 -8.01
N LEU A 94 -11.33 -8.10 -7.99
CA LEU A 94 -12.47 -8.93 -8.37
C LEU A 94 -13.51 -8.97 -7.23
N PRO A 95 -14.78 -9.34 -7.53
CA PRO A 95 -15.78 -9.54 -6.50
C PRO A 95 -15.30 -10.48 -5.39
N GLY A 96 -15.40 -10.03 -4.14
CA GLY A 96 -14.95 -10.76 -2.95
C GLY A 96 -13.47 -10.58 -2.58
N GLU A 97 -12.66 -9.97 -3.45
CA GLU A 97 -11.29 -9.58 -3.09
C GLU A 97 -11.30 -8.34 -2.18
N LYS A 98 -10.36 -8.32 -1.23
CA LYS A 98 -10.33 -7.28 -0.20
C LYS A 98 -9.22 -6.28 -0.46
N ALA A 99 -9.56 -4.99 -0.32
CA ALA A 99 -8.62 -3.89 -0.39
C ALA A 99 -7.88 -3.64 0.93
N SER A 100 -6.66 -3.13 0.87
CA SER A 100 -5.86 -2.73 2.03
C SER A 100 -6.22 -1.33 2.56
N PHE A 101 -7.49 -1.07 2.88
CA PHE A 101 -7.90 0.15 3.59
C PHE A 101 -7.96 -0.07 5.10
N PRO A 102 -7.70 0.96 5.94
CA PRO A 102 -7.95 0.89 7.38
C PRO A 102 -9.41 0.53 7.65
N ARG A 103 -9.63 -0.37 8.61
CA ARG A 103 -10.98 -0.66 9.09
C ARG A 103 -11.47 0.50 9.94
N LEU A 104 -12.53 1.16 9.49
CA LEU A 104 -13.19 2.25 10.22
C LEU A 104 -14.52 1.77 10.80
N ASP A 105 -14.78 2.15 12.04
CA ASP A 105 -16.04 1.88 12.74
C ASP A 105 -16.51 3.11 13.55
N PRO A 106 -17.50 3.87 13.05
CA PRO A 106 -18.31 3.59 11.85
C PRO A 106 -17.54 3.80 10.53
N PRO A 107 -18.01 3.18 9.41
CA PRO A 107 -17.45 3.44 8.09
C PRO A 107 -17.67 4.89 7.65
N LEU A 108 -16.89 5.35 6.66
CA LEU A 108 -17.09 6.67 6.07
C LEU A 108 -18.43 6.73 5.31
N PRO A 109 -19.11 7.90 5.35
CA PRO A 109 -20.28 8.16 4.51
C PRO A 109 -19.93 8.14 3.02
N GLU A 110 -20.95 7.92 2.17
CA GLU A 110 -20.79 7.82 0.71
C GLU A 110 -20.34 9.13 0.06
N ASP A 111 -20.61 10.27 0.70
CA ASP A 111 -20.16 11.60 0.26
C ASP A 111 -18.64 11.83 0.48
N GLY A 112 -17.98 10.93 1.22
CA GLY A 112 -16.56 11.01 1.51
C GLY A 112 -16.18 12.01 2.60
N THR A 113 -17.16 12.58 3.31
CA THR A 113 -16.91 13.48 4.44
C THR A 113 -16.20 12.74 5.57
N LEU A 114 -15.07 13.28 6.06
CA LEU A 114 -14.29 12.61 7.11
C LEU A 114 -15.00 12.63 8.48
N GLY A 115 -15.71 13.71 8.82
CA GLY A 115 -16.39 13.86 10.11
C GLY A 115 -15.44 13.60 11.28
N GLU A 116 -15.81 12.65 12.15
CA GLU A 116 -15.00 12.24 13.31
C GLU A 116 -13.65 11.60 12.95
N TRP A 117 -13.41 11.29 11.66
CA TRP A 117 -12.15 10.77 11.13
C TRP A 117 -11.21 11.86 10.58
N GLU A 118 -11.50 13.14 10.78
CA GLU A 118 -10.67 14.28 10.31
C GLU A 118 -9.22 14.27 10.84
N PHE A 119 -8.93 13.41 11.82
CA PHE A 119 -7.61 13.22 12.38
C PHE A 119 -6.71 12.30 11.55
N LEU A 120 -7.26 11.42 10.71
CA LEU A 120 -6.49 10.45 9.95
C LEU A 120 -5.40 11.10 9.06
N PRO A 121 -5.68 12.20 8.33
CA PRO A 121 -4.64 12.90 7.58
C PRO A 121 -3.53 13.46 8.48
N GLN A 122 -3.86 13.89 9.70
CA GLN A 122 -2.88 14.43 10.67
C GLN A 122 -1.95 13.34 11.22
N LEU A 123 -2.39 12.07 11.19
CA LEU A 123 -1.56 10.90 11.48
C LEU A 123 -0.78 10.39 10.26
N GLY A 124 -0.84 11.12 9.15
CA GLY A 124 -0.15 10.79 7.90
C GLY A 124 -0.91 9.81 7.00
N CYS A 125 -2.18 9.48 7.28
CA CYS A 125 -2.98 8.66 6.38
C CYS A 125 -3.20 9.41 5.06
N GLN A 126 -2.97 8.73 3.93
CA GLN A 126 -2.99 9.34 2.62
C GLN A 126 -4.42 9.54 2.09
N THR A 127 -4.64 10.63 1.34
CA THR A 127 -5.93 10.97 0.72
C THR A 127 -5.91 10.92 -0.81
N ALA A 128 -4.73 10.80 -1.42
CA ALA A 128 -4.56 10.81 -2.87
C ALA A 128 -4.05 9.46 -3.42
N SER A 129 -4.37 9.17 -4.67
CA SER A 129 -3.90 8.01 -5.41
C SER A 129 -2.49 8.26 -5.99
N ASP A 130 -1.49 8.24 -5.11
CA ASP A 130 -0.09 8.41 -5.49
C ASP A 130 0.53 7.13 -6.05
N LEU A 131 1.82 7.18 -6.41
CA LEU A 131 2.57 6.00 -6.85
C LEU A 131 2.44 4.82 -5.87
N ARG A 132 2.52 5.09 -4.57
CA ARG A 132 2.44 4.05 -3.53
C ARG A 132 1.04 3.45 -3.44
N PHE A 133 -0.01 4.22 -3.73
CA PHE A 133 -1.38 3.72 -3.84
C PHE A 133 -1.47 2.62 -4.89
N TRP A 134 -0.95 2.87 -6.10
CA TRP A 134 -0.99 1.92 -7.21
C TRP A 134 -0.14 0.67 -6.95
N VAL A 135 1.05 0.84 -6.39
CA VAL A 135 1.87 -0.31 -5.98
C VAL A 135 1.20 -1.12 -4.87
N ASN A 136 0.49 -0.50 -3.93
CA ASN A 136 -0.29 -1.22 -2.92
C ASN A 136 -1.53 -1.90 -3.52
N THR A 137 -2.15 -1.34 -4.56
CA THR A 137 -3.22 -2.02 -5.30
C THR A 137 -2.68 -3.29 -5.97
N LEU A 138 -1.46 -3.27 -6.51
CA LEU A 138 -0.80 -4.47 -7.02
C LEU A 138 -0.50 -5.50 -5.91
N LEU A 139 -0.10 -5.04 -4.72
CA LEU A 139 0.03 -5.91 -3.53
C LEU A 139 -1.30 -6.53 -3.14
N ASP A 140 -2.41 -5.79 -3.21
CA ASP A 140 -3.74 -6.33 -2.93
C ASP A 140 -4.11 -7.42 -3.94
N VAL A 141 -3.86 -7.20 -5.24
CA VAL A 141 -4.06 -8.25 -6.26
C VAL A 141 -3.25 -9.51 -5.94
N LYS A 142 -1.96 -9.34 -5.58
CA LYS A 142 -1.10 -10.45 -5.18
C LYS A 142 -1.64 -11.18 -3.94
N PHE A 143 -2.03 -10.44 -2.91
CA PHE A 143 -2.52 -10.99 -1.65
C PHE A 143 -3.79 -11.81 -1.84
N ASN A 144 -4.69 -11.34 -2.71
CA ASN A 144 -5.94 -12.04 -3.01
C ASN A 144 -5.73 -13.23 -3.96
N ALA A 145 -4.69 -13.21 -4.79
CA ALA A 145 -4.33 -14.31 -5.69
C ALA A 145 -3.63 -15.48 -4.95
N LYS A 146 -4.37 -16.24 -4.15
CA LYS A 146 -3.85 -17.35 -3.31
C LYS A 146 -2.96 -18.36 -4.06
N TYR A 147 -3.42 -18.84 -5.22
CA TYR A 147 -2.75 -19.90 -5.99
C TYR A 147 -2.57 -19.58 -7.47
N ARG A 148 -3.48 -18.77 -8.03
CA ARG A 148 -3.46 -18.35 -9.43
C ARG A 148 -4.05 -16.96 -9.55
N ILE A 149 -3.52 -16.18 -10.48
CA ILE A 149 -4.08 -14.87 -10.81
C ILE A 149 -5.21 -15.09 -11.80
N THR A 150 -6.43 -14.92 -11.31
CA THR A 150 -7.60 -14.77 -12.17
C THR A 150 -7.53 -13.40 -12.85
N SER A 151 -7.79 -13.36 -14.15
CA SER A 151 -7.70 -12.16 -15.00
C SER A 151 -6.33 -11.46 -14.96
N PRO A 152 -5.24 -12.08 -15.48
CA PRO A 152 -3.90 -11.49 -15.49
C PRO A 152 -3.80 -10.12 -16.17
N GLN A 153 -4.73 -9.82 -17.08
CA GLN A 153 -4.90 -8.50 -17.70
C GLN A 153 -4.85 -7.34 -16.70
N ARG A 154 -5.46 -7.49 -15.51
CA ARG A 154 -5.46 -6.42 -14.48
C ARG A 154 -4.07 -6.12 -13.92
N VAL A 155 -3.17 -7.10 -13.93
CA VAL A 155 -1.77 -6.92 -13.56
C VAL A 155 -1.02 -6.19 -14.66
N LYS A 156 -1.26 -6.56 -15.94
CA LYS A 156 -0.74 -5.81 -17.09
C LYS A 156 -1.15 -4.35 -17.00
N ASP A 157 -2.43 -4.07 -16.79
CA ASP A 157 -2.97 -2.71 -16.73
C ASP A 157 -2.33 -1.89 -15.58
N LEU A 158 -2.11 -2.51 -14.42
CA LEU A 158 -1.37 -1.87 -13.31
C LEU A 158 0.10 -1.63 -13.65
N TYR A 159 0.75 -2.52 -14.39
CA TYR A 159 2.14 -2.33 -14.82
C TYR A 159 2.23 -1.17 -15.81
N LEU A 160 1.34 -1.12 -16.81
CA LEU A 160 1.26 -0.03 -17.77
C LEU A 160 1.01 1.30 -17.07
N LEU A 161 0.08 1.35 -16.10
CA LEU A 161 -0.16 2.54 -15.29
C LEU A 161 1.10 2.99 -14.52
N LEU A 162 1.86 2.05 -13.95
CA LEU A 162 3.12 2.38 -13.28
C LEU A 162 4.22 2.83 -14.26
N CYS A 163 4.21 2.31 -15.49
CA CYS A 163 5.07 2.79 -16.58
C CYS A 163 4.73 4.24 -16.94
N GLU A 164 3.44 4.56 -17.08
CA GLU A 164 2.97 5.92 -17.38
C GLU A 164 3.39 6.91 -16.28
N VAL A 165 3.15 6.57 -15.02
CA VAL A 165 3.58 7.39 -13.87
C VAL A 165 5.11 7.59 -13.86
N TYR A 166 5.88 6.59 -14.26
CA TYR A 166 7.33 6.72 -14.40
C TYR A 166 7.72 7.65 -15.56
N LEU A 167 7.10 7.52 -16.72
CA LEU A 167 7.36 8.37 -17.89
C LEU A 167 7.00 9.83 -17.62
N GLU A 168 5.85 10.10 -17.00
CA GLU A 168 5.46 11.46 -16.60
C GLU A 168 6.48 12.09 -15.64
N ALA A 169 7.07 11.29 -14.75
CA ALA A 169 8.10 11.76 -13.83
C ALA A 169 9.46 12.02 -14.50
N MET A 170 9.71 11.44 -15.68
CA MET A 170 10.92 11.67 -16.49
C MET A 170 10.93 13.04 -17.14
N ASP A 171 9.78 13.47 -17.66
CA ASP A 171 9.64 14.76 -18.34
C ASP A 171 9.81 15.95 -17.37
N GLY A 172 9.71 15.71 -16.06
CA GLY A 172 9.83 16.71 -14.99
C GLY A 172 11.23 16.98 -14.40
N ASN A 173 12.31 16.41 -14.96
CA ASN A 173 13.74 16.63 -14.64
C ASN A 173 14.28 16.40 -13.19
N GLU A 174 13.47 16.28 -12.13
CA GLU A 174 13.98 16.02 -10.75
C GLU A 174 13.39 14.75 -10.06
N GLY A 175 12.41 14.10 -10.70
CA GLY A 175 11.60 13.03 -10.09
C GLY A 175 11.95 11.60 -10.49
N GLU A 176 12.52 11.40 -11.68
CA GLU A 176 12.71 10.09 -12.31
C GLU A 176 13.37 9.07 -11.38
N ARG A 177 14.62 9.32 -10.95
CA ARG A 177 15.36 8.36 -10.12
C ARG A 177 14.65 8.06 -8.81
N LYS A 178 13.96 9.04 -8.22
CA LYS A 178 13.20 8.84 -6.98
C LYS A 178 11.99 7.95 -7.21
N VAL A 179 11.26 8.15 -8.30
CA VAL A 179 10.12 7.32 -8.71
C VAL A 179 10.58 5.91 -9.05
N ALA A 180 11.59 5.76 -9.91
CA ALA A 180 12.16 4.47 -10.27
C ALA A 180 12.65 3.69 -9.06
N ASN A 181 13.41 4.33 -8.16
CA ASN A 181 13.88 3.70 -6.92
C ASN A 181 12.71 3.32 -6.00
N CYS A 182 11.66 4.13 -5.91
CA CYS A 182 10.48 3.83 -5.12
C CYS A 182 9.74 2.60 -5.68
N ILE A 183 9.54 2.54 -7.00
CA ILE A 183 8.95 1.39 -7.68
C ILE A 183 9.79 0.15 -7.43
N ARG A 184 11.10 0.19 -7.76
CA ARG A 184 12.03 -0.92 -7.57
C ARG A 184 12.00 -1.44 -6.14
N TYR A 185 12.14 -0.55 -5.15
CA TYR A 185 12.13 -0.93 -3.74
C TYR A 185 10.88 -1.71 -3.36
N ASN A 186 9.70 -1.23 -3.78
CA ASN A 186 8.45 -1.92 -3.46
C ASN A 186 8.26 -3.20 -4.28
N PHE A 187 8.72 -3.26 -5.53
CA PHE A 187 8.69 -4.48 -6.33
C PHE A 187 9.58 -5.59 -5.75
N THR A 188 10.80 -5.25 -5.35
CA THR A 188 11.71 -6.16 -4.64
C THR A 188 11.10 -6.62 -3.33
N ARG A 189 10.72 -5.67 -2.46
CA ARG A 189 10.20 -5.99 -1.13
C ARG A 189 8.90 -6.79 -1.18
N GLY A 190 8.02 -6.47 -2.12
CA GLY A 190 6.73 -7.12 -2.30
C GLY A 190 6.79 -8.37 -3.18
N SER A 191 7.94 -8.67 -3.82
CA SER A 191 8.07 -9.67 -4.89
C SER A 191 6.92 -9.54 -5.89
N LEU A 192 6.80 -8.35 -6.48
CA LEU A 192 5.68 -7.93 -7.32
C LEU A 192 5.91 -8.15 -8.80
N LEU A 193 6.95 -8.88 -9.21
CA LEU A 193 7.19 -9.22 -10.61
C LEU A 193 6.42 -10.49 -10.97
N LEU A 194 5.41 -10.40 -11.82
CA LEU A 194 4.62 -11.55 -12.24
C LEU A 194 5.26 -12.21 -13.47
N GLN A 195 5.57 -13.49 -13.33
CA GLN A 195 6.08 -14.36 -14.41
C GLN A 195 5.08 -15.50 -14.65
N SER A 196 5.30 -16.31 -15.70
CA SER A 196 4.47 -17.48 -16.00
C SER A 196 4.39 -18.48 -14.84
N GLN A 197 5.43 -18.54 -14.01
CA GLN A 197 5.52 -19.42 -12.83
C GLN A 197 5.01 -18.76 -11.54
N GLY A 198 4.42 -17.56 -11.63
CA GLY A 198 3.91 -16.78 -10.50
C GLY A 198 4.75 -15.58 -10.13
N TRP A 199 4.46 -15.02 -8.95
CA TRP A 199 5.14 -13.83 -8.41
C TRP A 199 6.60 -14.12 -8.05
N SER A 200 7.49 -13.20 -8.41
CA SER A 200 8.93 -13.30 -8.21
C SER A 200 9.50 -11.98 -7.69
N ASN A 201 10.70 -12.07 -7.14
CA ASN A 201 11.52 -10.91 -6.81
C ASN A 201 12.31 -10.50 -8.08
N PRO A 202 12.29 -9.22 -8.47
CA PRO A 202 13.15 -8.70 -9.54
C PRO A 202 14.62 -9.10 -9.41
N ASP A 203 15.20 -9.10 -8.21
CA ASP A 203 16.63 -9.44 -8.00
C ASP A 203 16.94 -10.92 -8.30
N LEU A 204 15.90 -11.77 -8.32
CA LEU A 204 15.96 -13.20 -8.67
C LEU A 204 15.50 -13.47 -10.09
N SER A 205 15.45 -12.44 -10.94
CA SER A 205 14.88 -12.53 -12.28
C SER A 205 15.82 -11.92 -13.32
N PHE A 206 15.76 -12.47 -14.53
CA PHE A 206 16.34 -11.90 -15.74
C PHE A 206 15.22 -11.33 -16.62
N ARG A 207 15.57 -10.39 -17.50
CA ARG A 207 14.67 -9.96 -18.55
C ARG A 207 14.62 -11.05 -19.62
N TYR A 208 15.77 -11.36 -20.23
CA TYR A 208 15.97 -12.47 -21.17
C TYR A 208 17.09 -13.41 -20.69
N GLY A 209 16.97 -14.71 -20.96
CA GLY A 209 17.99 -15.71 -20.63
C GLY A 209 17.62 -17.13 -21.08
N PRO A 210 18.57 -18.08 -21.12
CA PRO A 210 18.29 -19.45 -21.52
C PRO A 210 17.48 -20.20 -20.44
N GLN A 211 16.49 -20.98 -20.87
CA GLN A 211 15.68 -21.79 -19.96
C GLN A 211 16.51 -22.91 -19.31
N GLY A 212 16.36 -23.09 -18.00
CA GLY A 212 16.79 -24.30 -17.29
C GLY A 212 18.22 -24.35 -16.74
N MET A 213 19.02 -23.27 -16.80
CA MET A 213 20.42 -23.30 -16.32
C MET A 213 20.77 -22.35 -15.17
N TYR A 214 19.85 -21.48 -14.71
CA TYR A 214 20.16 -20.46 -13.70
C TYR A 214 19.24 -20.50 -12.48
N SER A 215 19.74 -20.03 -11.34
CA SER A 215 18.97 -19.79 -10.10
C SER A 215 17.92 -18.68 -10.26
N LYS A 216 18.00 -17.89 -11.33
CA LYS A 216 17.08 -16.78 -11.65
C LYS A 216 16.14 -17.13 -12.82
N LYS A 217 14.93 -16.56 -12.81
CA LYS A 217 13.85 -16.83 -13.78
C LYS A 217 13.74 -15.73 -14.85
N CYS A 218 13.41 -16.11 -16.08
CA CYS A 218 13.20 -15.14 -17.16
C CYS A 218 11.79 -14.51 -17.08
N SER A 219 11.73 -13.20 -17.30
CA SER A 219 10.50 -12.40 -17.21
C SER A 219 9.89 -12.09 -18.56
N MET A 220 10.67 -12.28 -19.63
CA MET A 220 10.23 -12.17 -21.01
C MET A 220 10.35 -13.54 -21.74
N PRO A 221 9.46 -13.82 -22.70
CA PRO A 221 8.30 -13.02 -23.10
C PRO A 221 7.24 -12.94 -21.99
N LEU A 222 6.38 -11.92 -22.05
CA LEU A 222 5.27 -11.76 -21.11
C LEU A 222 4.33 -12.98 -21.17
N PRO A 223 3.63 -13.31 -20.07
CA PRO A 223 2.67 -14.40 -20.08
C PRO A 223 1.59 -14.18 -21.16
N ALA A 224 1.28 -15.22 -21.94
CA ALA A 224 0.33 -15.11 -23.05
C ALA A 224 -1.06 -14.63 -22.60
N GLU A 225 -1.46 -14.96 -21.36
CA GLU A 225 -2.75 -14.58 -20.78
C GLU A 225 -2.88 -13.07 -20.52
N TRP A 226 -1.79 -12.31 -20.66
CA TRP A 226 -1.82 -10.85 -20.59
C TRP A 226 -2.37 -10.21 -21.86
N ASN A 227 -2.45 -10.96 -22.98
CA ASN A 227 -2.91 -10.44 -24.28
C ASN A 227 -2.28 -9.07 -24.59
N ALA A 228 -0.97 -8.94 -24.35
CA ALA A 228 -0.26 -7.68 -24.54
C ALA A 228 -0.06 -7.40 -26.04
N THR A 229 -0.35 -6.19 -26.47
CA THR A 229 0.03 -5.75 -27.81
C THR A 229 1.56 -5.62 -27.91
N PRO A 230 2.13 -5.57 -29.13
CA PRO A 230 3.57 -5.36 -29.28
C PRO A 230 4.06 -4.09 -28.58
N SER A 231 3.33 -2.98 -28.69
CA SER A 231 3.69 -1.72 -28.03
C SER A 231 3.62 -1.78 -26.50
N GLU A 232 2.62 -2.46 -25.94
CA GLU A 232 2.52 -2.69 -24.49
C GLU A 232 3.67 -3.57 -23.99
N SER A 233 4.01 -4.61 -24.75
CA SER A 233 5.14 -5.50 -24.46
C SER A 233 6.47 -4.73 -24.46
N ASP A 234 6.68 -3.85 -25.44
CA ASP A 234 7.88 -3.02 -25.52
C ASP A 234 7.97 -2.04 -24.34
N LEU A 235 6.85 -1.44 -23.95
CA LEU A 235 6.79 -0.53 -22.80
C LEU A 235 7.13 -1.25 -21.50
N ILE A 236 6.55 -2.44 -21.27
CA ILE A 236 6.86 -3.26 -20.09
C ILE A 236 8.32 -3.74 -20.13
N ALA A 237 8.85 -4.11 -21.30
CA ALA A 237 10.24 -4.51 -21.45
C ALA A 237 11.22 -3.36 -21.15
N LYS A 238 10.85 -2.12 -21.50
CA LYS A 238 11.58 -0.90 -21.13
C LYS A 238 11.53 -0.68 -19.62
N PHE A 239 10.35 -0.75 -19.02
CA PHE A 239 10.18 -0.64 -17.56
C PHE A 239 10.98 -1.69 -16.79
N TYR A 240 10.98 -2.94 -17.24
CA TYR A 240 11.80 -4.01 -16.65
C TYR A 240 13.30 -3.68 -16.69
N LYS A 241 13.79 -3.09 -17.78
CA LYS A 241 15.19 -2.72 -17.94
C LYS A 241 15.57 -1.48 -17.13
N GLU A 242 14.78 -0.41 -17.21
CA GLU A 242 15.17 0.90 -16.68
C GLU A 242 14.76 1.10 -15.22
N VAL A 243 13.63 0.52 -14.80
CA VAL A 243 13.10 0.68 -13.44
C VAL A 243 13.42 -0.54 -12.58
N LEU A 244 13.11 -1.73 -13.09
CA LEU A 244 13.38 -2.99 -12.37
C LEU A 244 14.80 -3.53 -12.59
N LEU A 245 15.64 -2.84 -13.36
CA LEU A 245 17.05 -3.17 -13.65
C LEU A 245 17.28 -4.66 -13.91
N LEU A 246 16.37 -5.30 -14.66
CA LEU A 246 16.51 -6.69 -15.04
C LEU A 246 17.58 -6.81 -16.12
N GLU A 247 18.50 -7.73 -15.92
CA GLU A 247 19.62 -7.98 -16.83
C GLU A 247 19.19 -8.84 -18.03
N ASP A 248 19.88 -8.63 -19.15
CA ASP A 248 19.83 -9.52 -20.30
C ASP A 248 20.98 -10.51 -20.21
N VAL A 249 20.69 -11.80 -20.25
CA VAL A 249 21.70 -12.85 -20.37
C VAL A 249 21.68 -13.36 -21.80
N THR A 250 22.48 -12.74 -22.65
CA THR A 250 22.85 -13.30 -23.95
C THR A 250 24.01 -14.27 -23.74
N ARG A 251 23.91 -15.46 -24.35
CA ARG A 251 25.09 -16.32 -24.51
C ARG A 251 26.09 -15.67 -25.45
#